data_AF-A0A9Q9MJS9-F1
#
_entry.id   AF-A0A9Q9MJS9-F1
#
_cell.length_a   1.000
_cell.length_b   1.000
_cell.length_c   1.000
_cell.angle_alpha   90.00
_cell.angle_beta   90.00
_cell.angle_gamma   90.00
#
_symmetry.space_group_name_H-M   'P 1'
#
loop_
_entity.id
_entity.type
_entity.pdbx_description
1 polymer ?
#
loop_
_entity_poly.entity_id
_entity_poly.type
_entity_poly.pdbx_seq_one_letter_code
_entity_poly.pdbx_strand_id
1 'polypeptide(L)'
;MPGDPPVPITVWPVPAPRRGETMSNGMGVRLVHNLTHPTDLVIDLTAGPQLARAIIAASRRSHLQAARQVGWGKEAAALIVTGWPLDADAGTPAEFFARCHAKLLPGGCVAVLLAHGDPVWPVDVVIAAKQAGLAYLQHIVAADRPPRRGRQSSLDIHTDVLVVTRSMTVTAAADD
;
A
#
# COMPACT_ATOMS: atom_id res chain seq x y z
N MET A 1 26.42 -3.17 15.50
CA MET A 1 25.60 -2.71 14.37
C MET A 1 24.34 -2.09 14.95
N PRO A 2 24.10 -0.77 14.85
CA PRO A 2 22.75 -0.27 15.03
C PRO A 2 21.90 -0.91 13.93
N GLY A 3 20.86 -1.66 14.30
CA GLY A 3 19.92 -2.21 13.33
C GLY A 3 19.09 -1.10 12.67
N ASP A 4 18.40 -1.43 11.57
CA ASP A 4 17.40 -0.54 10.98
C ASP A 4 16.43 -0.06 12.10
N PRO A 5 16.12 1.24 12.19
CA PRO A 5 15.18 1.73 13.20
C PRO A 5 13.83 1.01 13.02
N PRO A 6 13.10 0.75 14.12
CA PRO A 6 11.82 0.07 14.04
C PRO A 6 10.84 0.89 13.18
N VAL A 7 10.18 0.22 12.24
CA VAL A 7 9.18 0.86 11.38
C VAL A 7 7.94 1.21 12.20
N PRO A 8 7.41 2.46 12.10
CA PRO A 8 6.22 2.86 12.84
C PRO A 8 5.01 1.99 12.52
N ILE A 9 4.28 1.60 13.57
CA ILE A 9 2.99 0.92 13.45
C ILE A 9 1.87 1.91 13.79
N THR A 10 0.85 2.01 12.93
CA THR A 10 -0.31 2.89 13.12
C THR A 10 -1.60 2.10 13.07
N VAL A 11 -2.50 2.32 14.03
CA VAL A 11 -3.81 1.63 14.08
C VAL A 11 -4.87 2.46 13.35
N TRP A 12 -5.58 1.85 12.41
CA TRP A 12 -6.68 2.48 11.68
C TRP A 12 -8.03 1.85 12.04
N PRO A 13 -8.92 2.57 12.76
CA PRO A 13 -10.26 2.06 13.04
C PRO A 13 -11.14 2.19 11.80
N VAL A 14 -11.21 1.13 10.99
CA VAL A 14 -12.02 1.06 9.78
C VAL A 14 -12.70 -0.31 9.72
N PRO A 15 -13.89 -0.44 9.10
CA PRO A 15 -14.54 -1.75 9.01
C PRO A 15 -13.70 -2.76 8.21
N ALA A 16 -13.86 -4.04 8.52
CA ALA A 16 -13.33 -5.14 7.71
C ALA A 16 -13.83 -5.11 6.25
N PRO A 17 -13.02 -5.57 5.27
CA PRO A 17 -13.46 -5.76 3.90
C PRO A 17 -14.55 -6.83 3.81
N ARG A 18 -15.43 -6.76 2.79
CA ARG A 18 -16.34 -7.87 2.52
C ARG A 18 -15.58 -9.01 1.84
N ARG A 19 -16.16 -10.21 1.87
CA ARG A 19 -15.57 -11.38 1.21
C ARG A 19 -15.33 -11.09 -0.28
N GLY A 20 -14.09 -11.30 -0.73
CA GLY A 20 -13.66 -11.08 -2.12
C GLY A 20 -13.23 -9.65 -2.42
N GLU A 21 -13.33 -8.71 -1.48
CA GLU A 21 -12.82 -7.35 -1.61
C GLU A 21 -11.45 -7.24 -0.95
N THR A 22 -10.54 -6.45 -1.53
CA THR A 22 -9.22 -6.19 -0.92
C THR A 22 -9.32 -5.28 0.29
N MET A 23 -10.29 -4.36 0.31
CA MET A 23 -10.42 -3.36 1.37
C MET A 23 -11.85 -2.89 1.60
N SER A 24 -12.09 -2.23 2.73
CA SER A 24 -13.33 -1.50 2.97
C SER A 24 -13.28 -0.08 2.39
N ASN A 25 -14.46 0.57 2.22
CA ASN A 25 -14.51 1.96 1.76
C ASN A 25 -13.70 2.90 2.68
N GLY A 26 -13.74 2.68 4.00
CA GLY A 26 -13.00 3.48 4.96
C GLY A 26 -11.49 3.36 4.77
N MET A 27 -11.00 2.15 4.48
CA MET A 27 -9.59 1.94 4.15
C MET A 27 -9.18 2.70 2.88
N GLY A 28 -9.94 2.57 1.79
CA GLY A 28 -9.64 3.24 0.52
C GLY A 28 -9.57 4.76 0.66
N VAL A 29 -10.55 5.36 1.36
CA VAL A 29 -10.56 6.81 1.68
C VAL A 29 -9.28 7.19 2.43
N ARG A 30 -8.91 6.45 3.48
CA ARG A 30 -7.73 6.78 4.27
C ARG A 30 -6.43 6.63 3.50
N LEU A 31 -6.27 5.59 2.68
CA LEU A 31 -5.08 5.44 1.85
C LEU A 31 -4.91 6.63 0.90
N VAL A 32 -5.97 6.98 0.16
CA VAL A 32 -5.91 8.09 -0.79
C VAL A 32 -5.65 9.42 -0.08
N HIS A 33 -6.36 9.72 1.01
CA HIS A 33 -6.20 11.00 1.70
C HIS A 33 -4.85 11.17 2.41
N ASN A 34 -4.27 10.09 2.96
CA ASN A 34 -3.02 10.19 3.72
C ASN A 34 -1.76 10.04 2.86
N LEU A 35 -1.86 9.40 1.69
CA LEU A 35 -0.68 9.03 0.87
C LEU A 35 -0.62 9.76 -0.48
N THR A 36 -1.56 10.66 -0.77
CA THR A 36 -1.60 11.38 -2.06
C THR A 36 -2.08 12.82 -1.91
N HIS A 37 -1.69 13.69 -2.83
CA HIS A 37 -2.11 15.07 -2.99
C HIS A 37 -3.10 15.23 -4.16
N PRO A 38 -3.86 16.36 -4.24
CA PRO A 38 -4.72 16.63 -5.40
C PRO A 38 -3.98 16.44 -6.72
N THR A 39 -4.65 15.86 -7.72
CA THR A 39 -4.12 15.54 -9.06
C THR A 39 -3.07 14.41 -9.15
N ASP A 40 -2.62 13.86 -8.02
CA ASP A 40 -1.73 12.69 -8.03
C ASP A 40 -2.39 11.52 -8.77
N LEU A 41 -1.55 10.75 -9.47
CA LEU A 41 -1.95 9.52 -10.12
C LEU A 41 -1.90 8.36 -9.11
N VAL A 42 -3.02 7.64 -9.02
CA VAL A 42 -3.15 6.40 -8.24
C VAL A 42 -3.38 5.21 -9.19
N ILE A 43 -2.62 4.14 -8.98
CA ILE A 43 -2.82 2.86 -9.68
C ILE A 43 -3.54 1.90 -8.74
N ASP A 44 -4.75 1.51 -9.14
CA ASP A 44 -5.61 0.59 -8.40
C ASP A 44 -5.47 -0.83 -8.98
N LEU A 45 -4.85 -1.72 -8.21
CA LEU A 45 -4.72 -3.15 -8.52
C LEU A 45 -5.58 -4.01 -7.57
N THR A 46 -6.58 -3.41 -6.93
CA THR A 46 -7.35 -4.06 -5.88
C THR A 46 -8.66 -4.65 -6.39
N ALA A 47 -9.15 -5.67 -5.68
CA ALA A 47 -10.47 -6.23 -5.93
C ALA A 47 -11.54 -5.40 -5.21
N GLY A 48 -12.49 -4.89 -5.99
CA GLY A 48 -13.65 -4.15 -5.51
C GLY A 48 -13.61 -2.64 -5.85
N PRO A 49 -14.73 -1.92 -5.68
CA PRO A 49 -14.86 -0.53 -6.12
C PRO A 49 -14.33 0.52 -5.12
N GLN A 50 -13.80 0.11 -3.98
CA GLN A 50 -13.55 0.98 -2.81
C GLN A 50 -12.49 2.04 -3.10
N LEU A 51 -11.36 1.64 -3.69
CA LEU A 51 -10.28 2.56 -3.99
C LEU A 51 -10.63 3.49 -5.15
N ALA A 52 -11.21 2.96 -6.24
CA ALA A 52 -11.78 3.77 -7.32
C ALA A 52 -12.74 4.86 -6.81
N ARG A 53 -13.65 4.53 -5.88
CA ARG A 53 -14.56 5.51 -5.25
C ARG A 53 -13.80 6.57 -4.46
N ALA A 54 -12.80 6.18 -3.70
CA ALA A 54 -11.97 7.11 -2.92
C ALA A 54 -11.17 8.06 -3.81
N ILE A 55 -10.60 7.57 -4.91
CA ILE A 55 -9.88 8.36 -5.92
C ILE A 55 -10.82 9.42 -6.52
N ILE A 56 -12.02 9.04 -6.94
CA ILE A 56 -13.01 9.96 -7.53
C ILE A 56 -13.42 11.02 -6.49
N ALA A 57 -13.76 10.59 -5.27
CA ALA A 57 -14.18 11.49 -4.20
C ALA A 57 -13.09 12.50 -3.80
N ALA A 58 -11.82 12.09 -3.88
CA ALA A 58 -10.68 12.95 -3.58
C ALA A 58 -10.16 13.72 -4.82
N SER A 59 -10.81 13.66 -5.98
CA SER A 59 -10.34 14.31 -7.21
C SER A 59 -8.89 13.94 -7.59
N ARG A 60 -8.55 12.65 -7.47
CA ARG A 60 -7.28 12.07 -7.94
C ARG A 60 -7.40 11.57 -9.37
N ARG A 61 -6.26 11.42 -10.05
CA ARG A 61 -6.20 10.75 -11.35
C ARG A 61 -6.04 9.25 -11.10
N SER A 62 -6.61 8.42 -11.98
CA SER A 62 -6.45 6.97 -11.86
C SER A 62 -6.26 6.30 -13.20
N HIS A 63 -5.46 5.24 -13.18
CA HIS A 63 -5.51 4.19 -14.19
C HIS A 63 -6.37 3.07 -13.61
N LEU A 64 -7.66 3.05 -13.97
CA LEU A 64 -8.57 1.97 -13.62
C LEU A 64 -8.34 0.81 -14.59
N GLN A 65 -7.67 -0.26 -14.15
CA GLN A 65 -7.57 -1.48 -14.95
C GLN A 65 -8.84 -2.32 -14.76
N ALA A 66 -9.90 -1.97 -15.51
CA ALA A 66 -10.83 -2.99 -15.95
C ALA A 66 -10.08 -3.90 -16.94
N ALA A 67 -9.69 -5.09 -16.47
CA ALA A 67 -8.98 -6.14 -17.19
C ALA A 67 -7.45 -5.91 -17.40
N ARG A 68 -6.69 -6.63 -16.58
CA ARG A 68 -5.52 -7.46 -16.96
C ARG A 68 -4.67 -6.96 -18.14
N GLN A 69 -3.40 -6.69 -17.81
CA GLN A 69 -2.22 -6.91 -18.67
C GLN A 69 -1.79 -5.86 -19.71
N VAL A 70 -2.44 -4.69 -19.85
CA VAL A 70 -1.91 -3.63 -20.74
C VAL A 70 -1.48 -2.40 -19.96
N GLY A 71 -0.16 -2.31 -19.73
CA GLY A 71 0.65 -1.14 -19.38
C GLY A 71 0.10 -0.15 -18.36
N TRP A 72 0.80 0.08 -17.26
CA TRP A 72 0.48 1.08 -16.22
C TRP A 72 0.55 2.56 -16.70
N GLY A 73 0.17 2.84 -17.95
CA GLY A 73 0.42 4.09 -18.66
C GLY A 73 1.91 4.40 -18.76
N LYS A 74 2.26 5.55 -19.34
CA LYS A 74 3.64 6.07 -19.30
C LYS A 74 3.90 6.88 -18.03
N GLU A 75 2.87 7.46 -17.45
CA GLU A 75 2.95 8.35 -16.30
C GLU A 75 3.39 7.64 -15.02
N ALA A 76 4.07 8.40 -14.16
CA ALA A 76 4.48 7.94 -12.84
C ALA A 76 3.37 8.19 -11.81
N ALA A 77 3.18 7.24 -10.89
CA ALA A 77 2.17 7.28 -9.85
C ALA A 77 2.74 7.75 -8.51
N ALA A 78 1.92 8.43 -7.71
CA ALA A 78 2.26 8.72 -6.31
C ALA A 78 1.94 7.53 -5.40
N LEU A 79 0.89 6.78 -5.75
CA LEU A 79 0.42 5.64 -4.97
C LEU A 79 0.04 4.46 -5.90
N ILE A 80 0.54 3.28 -5.57
CA ILE A 80 0.10 2.01 -6.14
C ILE A 80 -0.53 1.19 -5.01
N VAL A 81 -1.69 0.60 -5.21
CA VAL A 81 -2.37 -0.17 -4.17
C VAL A 81 -2.68 -1.57 -4.67
N THR A 82 -2.32 -2.59 -3.89
CA THR A 82 -2.48 -4.00 -4.27
C THR A 82 -2.88 -4.85 -3.07
N GLY A 83 -3.53 -5.99 -3.33
CA GLY A 83 -3.70 -7.06 -2.35
C GLY A 83 -2.49 -8.00 -2.31
N TRP A 84 -2.45 -8.83 -1.27
CA TRP A 84 -1.53 -9.95 -1.11
C TRP A 84 -2.29 -11.22 -0.66
N PRO A 85 -1.92 -12.42 -1.15
CA PRO A 85 -0.88 -12.70 -2.14
C PRO A 85 -1.22 -12.09 -3.52
N LEU A 86 -0.19 -11.86 -4.33
CA LEU A 86 -0.36 -11.35 -5.69
C LEU A 86 -1.07 -12.41 -6.56
N ASP A 87 -1.84 -11.95 -7.53
CA ASP A 87 -2.41 -12.82 -8.55
C ASP A 87 -1.30 -13.54 -9.34
N ALA A 88 -1.56 -14.78 -9.78
CA ALA A 88 -0.58 -15.63 -10.44
C ALA A 88 0.02 -15.03 -11.73
N ASP A 89 -0.69 -14.09 -12.37
CA ASP A 89 -0.26 -13.39 -13.58
C ASP A 89 0.58 -12.13 -13.29
N ALA A 90 0.80 -11.77 -12.03
CA ALA A 90 1.65 -10.66 -11.62
C ALA A 90 3.16 -10.97 -11.75
N GLY A 91 3.54 -12.20 -12.08
CA GLY A 91 4.93 -12.65 -12.06
C GLY A 91 5.46 -12.86 -10.64
N THR A 92 6.77 -12.91 -10.48
CA THR A 92 7.36 -13.05 -9.14
C THR A 92 7.16 -11.78 -8.31
N PRO A 93 7.07 -11.88 -6.96
CA PRO A 93 6.98 -10.70 -6.11
C PRO A 93 8.07 -9.64 -6.35
N ALA A 94 9.32 -10.08 -6.56
CA ALA A 94 10.43 -9.17 -6.85
C ALA A 94 10.24 -8.42 -8.17
N GLU A 95 9.80 -9.10 -9.24
CA GLU A 95 9.48 -8.46 -10.51
C GLU A 95 8.31 -7.48 -10.39
N PHE A 96 7.28 -7.84 -9.62
CA PHE A 96 6.17 -6.95 -9.34
C PHE A 96 6.66 -5.66 -8.67
N PHE A 97 7.43 -5.76 -7.58
CA PHE A 97 7.95 -4.59 -6.89
C PHE A 97 8.96 -3.80 -7.73
N ALA A 98 9.72 -4.44 -8.63
CA ALA A 98 10.59 -3.74 -9.57
C ALA A 98 9.78 -2.88 -10.56
N ARG A 99 8.63 -3.39 -11.04
CA ARG A 99 7.70 -2.60 -11.86
C ARG A 99 7.09 -1.45 -11.06
N CYS A 100 6.74 -1.66 -9.79
CA CYS A 100 6.33 -0.60 -8.86
C CYS A 100 7.40 0.48 -8.74
N HIS A 101 8.64 0.11 -8.42
CA HIS A 101 9.74 1.07 -8.28
C HIS A 101 9.94 1.92 -9.55
N ALA A 102 9.88 1.30 -10.73
CA ALA A 102 10.00 2.00 -12.01
C ALA A 102 8.83 2.96 -12.30
N LYS A 103 7.66 2.73 -11.70
CA LYS A 103 6.42 3.50 -11.94
C LYS A 103 6.10 4.52 -10.87
N LEU A 104 6.75 4.47 -9.72
CA LEU A 104 6.56 5.47 -8.67
C LEU A 104 7.34 6.75 -8.96
N LEU A 105 6.72 7.88 -8.63
CA LEU A 105 7.46 9.13 -8.41
C LEU A 105 8.48 8.94 -7.28
N PRO A 106 9.58 9.70 -7.23
CA PRO A 106 10.41 9.79 -6.02
C PRO A 106 9.53 10.20 -4.82
N GLY A 107 9.61 9.46 -3.72
CA GLY A 107 8.73 9.63 -2.55
C GLY A 107 7.35 8.97 -2.69
N GLY A 108 6.97 8.47 -3.87
CA GLY A 108 5.77 7.66 -4.05
C GLY A 108 5.86 6.32 -3.32
N CYS A 109 4.71 5.67 -3.11
CA CYS A 109 4.66 4.42 -2.36
C CYS A 109 3.73 3.35 -2.95
N VAL A 110 4.00 2.10 -2.58
CA VAL A 110 3.09 0.97 -2.74
C VAL A 110 2.45 0.70 -1.38
N ALA A 111 1.12 0.63 -1.33
CA ALA A 111 0.36 0.13 -0.20
C ALA A 111 -0.08 -1.31 -0.50
N VAL A 112 0.45 -2.26 0.25
CA VAL A 112 0.17 -3.70 0.09
C VAL A 112 -0.75 -4.14 1.21
N LEU A 113 -1.97 -4.57 0.88
CA LEU A 113 -2.98 -5.00 1.84
C LEU A 113 -2.96 -6.53 2.01
N LEU A 114 -2.91 -6.98 3.24
CA LEU A 114 -2.87 -8.39 3.62
C LEU A 114 -3.97 -8.69 4.64
N ALA A 115 -4.59 -9.87 4.58
CA ALA A 115 -5.41 -10.33 5.69
C ALA A 115 -4.51 -10.55 6.92
N HIS A 116 -4.96 -10.07 8.08
CA HIS A 116 -4.20 -10.24 9.32
C HIS A 116 -4.19 -11.71 9.78
N GLY A 117 -3.07 -12.14 10.37
CA GLY A 117 -2.96 -13.43 11.05
C GLY A 117 -1.87 -14.36 10.53
N ASP A 118 -1.33 -14.12 9.32
CA ASP A 118 -0.16 -14.84 8.82
C ASP A 118 1.12 -14.00 9.08
N PRO A 119 2.04 -14.44 9.94
CA PRO A 119 3.26 -13.70 10.23
C PRO A 119 4.31 -13.78 9.10
N VAL A 120 4.18 -14.73 8.16
CA VAL A 120 5.11 -14.91 7.05
C VAL A 120 4.84 -13.90 5.95
N TRP A 121 3.57 -13.60 5.66
CA TRP A 121 3.23 -12.72 4.54
C TRP A 121 3.83 -11.32 4.64
N PRO A 122 3.80 -10.64 5.81
CA PRO A 122 4.46 -9.35 5.93
C PRO A 122 5.96 -9.41 5.65
N VAL A 123 6.61 -10.50 6.06
CA VAL A 123 8.06 -10.72 5.84
C VAL A 123 8.35 -10.89 4.35
N ASP A 124 7.57 -11.71 3.64
CA ASP A 124 7.74 -11.95 2.21
C ASP A 124 7.58 -10.65 1.39
N VAL A 125 6.59 -9.83 1.74
CA VAL A 125 6.39 -8.51 1.12
C VAL A 125 7.60 -7.62 1.33
N VAL A 126 8.08 -7.51 2.57
CA VAL A 126 9.23 -6.65 2.90
C VAL A 126 10.50 -7.12 2.19
N ILE A 127 10.77 -8.43 2.15
CA ILE A 127 11.93 -8.99 1.44
C ILE A 127 11.84 -8.67 -0.06
N ALA A 128 10.70 -8.95 -0.69
CA ALA A 128 10.52 -8.73 -2.12
C ALA A 128 10.61 -7.23 -2.50
N ALA A 129 10.03 -6.35 -1.67
CA ALA A 129 10.12 -4.90 -1.86
C ALA A 129 11.56 -4.38 -1.70
N LYS A 130 12.29 -4.84 -0.68
CA LYS A 130 13.70 -4.48 -0.47
C LYS A 130 14.59 -4.94 -1.62
N GLN A 131 14.38 -6.15 -2.15
CA GLN A 131 15.08 -6.67 -3.34
C GLN A 131 14.86 -5.79 -4.57
N ALA A 132 13.70 -5.15 -4.67
CA ALA A 132 13.36 -4.22 -5.75
C ALA A 132 13.78 -2.76 -5.49
N GLY A 133 14.51 -2.48 -4.41
CA GLY A 133 14.98 -1.13 -4.08
C GLY A 133 13.95 -0.22 -3.41
N LEU A 134 12.85 -0.76 -2.88
CA LEU A 134 11.88 -0.02 -2.10
C LEU A 134 12.21 -0.10 -0.60
N ALA A 135 11.98 0.99 0.12
CA ALA A 135 12.18 1.07 1.57
C ALA A 135 10.87 0.84 2.32
N TYR A 136 10.90 0.08 3.41
CA TYR A 136 9.72 -0.14 4.25
C TYR A 136 9.47 1.08 5.16
N LEU A 137 8.37 1.79 4.92
CA LEU A 137 8.08 3.10 5.50
C LEU A 137 7.17 3.01 6.73
N GLN A 138 6.11 2.22 6.64
CA GLN A 138 5.08 2.19 7.68
C GLN A 138 4.30 0.87 7.67
N HIS A 139 3.97 0.36 8.86
CA HIS A 139 2.94 -0.65 9.05
C HIS A 139 1.65 0.03 9.49
N ILE A 140 0.55 -0.24 8.81
CA ILE A 140 -0.78 0.13 9.29
C ILE A 140 -1.54 -1.14 9.65
N VAL A 141 -2.09 -1.20 10.86
CA VAL A 141 -2.99 -2.28 11.28
C VAL A 141 -4.42 -1.75 11.29
N ALA A 142 -5.27 -2.33 10.46
CA ALA A 142 -6.69 -2.02 10.40
C ALA A 142 -7.43 -2.92 11.37
N ALA A 143 -8.16 -2.30 12.27
CA ALA A 143 -9.01 -3.00 13.21
C ALA A 143 -10.43 -2.49 13.08
N ASP A 144 -11.39 -3.37 13.39
CA ASP A 144 -12.76 -2.94 13.60
C ASP A 144 -12.83 -1.89 14.72
N ARG A 145 -13.98 -1.22 14.84
CA ARG A 145 -14.26 -0.05 15.71
C ARG A 145 -13.33 0.10 16.93
N PRO A 146 -12.94 1.34 17.27
CA PRO A 146 -11.95 1.61 18.31
C PRO A 146 -12.33 0.92 19.63
N PRO A 147 -11.31 0.48 20.41
CA PRO A 147 -11.55 -0.28 21.62
C PRO A 147 -12.46 0.47 22.59
N ARG A 148 -13.49 -0.22 23.10
CA ARG A 148 -14.42 0.34 24.07
C ARG A 148 -13.78 0.31 25.46
N ARG A 149 -13.73 1.47 26.13
CA ARG A 149 -13.19 1.63 27.49
C ARG A 149 -13.85 0.62 28.45
N GLY A 150 -13.05 -0.11 29.22
CA GLY A 150 -13.53 -1.06 30.24
C GLY A 150 -13.70 -2.51 29.79
N ARG A 151 -13.43 -2.83 28.52
CA ARG A 151 -13.33 -4.22 28.04
C ARG A 151 -11.87 -4.50 27.71
N GLN A 152 -11.33 -5.67 28.10
CA GLN A 152 -9.98 -6.08 27.75
C GLN A 152 -9.85 -6.04 26.23
N SER A 153 -9.15 -5.03 25.74
CA SER A 153 -9.23 -4.58 24.36
C SER A 153 -8.23 -5.35 23.50
N SER A 154 -8.58 -6.57 23.13
CA SER A 154 -8.03 -7.12 21.90
C SER A 154 -8.53 -6.23 20.76
N LEU A 155 -7.59 -5.59 20.05
CA LEU A 155 -7.91 -4.94 18.78
C LEU A 155 -8.28 -6.06 17.81
N ASP A 156 -9.49 -6.00 17.27
CA ASP A 156 -9.97 -6.96 16.27
C ASP A 156 -9.34 -6.60 14.92
N ILE A 157 -8.05 -6.89 14.79
CA ILE A 157 -7.23 -6.56 13.63
C ILE A 157 -7.58 -7.54 12.51
N HIS A 158 -8.00 -7.00 11.37
CA HIS A 158 -8.42 -7.80 10.22
C HIS A 158 -7.52 -7.59 8.99
N THR A 159 -6.76 -6.50 8.91
CA THR A 159 -5.93 -6.19 7.74
C THR A 159 -4.63 -5.52 8.15
N ASP A 160 -3.52 -6.01 7.62
CA ASP A 160 -2.23 -5.30 7.63
C ASP A 160 -2.07 -4.54 6.31
N VAL A 161 -1.56 -3.32 6.38
CA VAL A 161 -1.12 -2.56 5.21
C VAL A 161 0.34 -2.20 5.37
N LEU A 162 1.16 -2.75 4.49
CA LEU A 162 2.58 -2.42 4.42
C LEU A 162 2.78 -1.33 3.39
N VAL A 163 3.29 -0.18 3.84
CA VAL A 163 3.64 0.94 2.97
C VAL A 163 5.13 0.87 2.69
N VAL A 164 5.48 0.65 1.43
CA VAL A 164 6.87 0.67 0.94
C VAL A 164 7.05 1.81 -0.04
N THR A 165 8.14 2.56 0.07
CA THR A 165 8.35 3.80 -0.68
C THR A 165 9.57 3.73 -1.58
N ARG A 166 9.49 4.42 -2.72
CA ARG A 166 10.65 4.76 -3.53
C ARG A 166 11.33 5.95 -2.88
N SER A 167 12.55 5.76 -2.40
CA SER A 167 13.33 6.82 -1.77
C SER A 167 13.38 8.08 -2.63
N MET A 168 13.22 9.23 -1.99
CA MET A 168 13.65 10.50 -2.56
C MET A 168 15.18 10.47 -2.52
N THR A 169 15.83 10.04 -3.60
CA THR A 169 17.26 10.29 -3.72
C THR A 169 17.43 11.80 -3.76
N VAL A 170 17.87 12.39 -2.65
CA VAL A 170 18.59 13.66 -2.73
C VAL A 170 19.84 13.30 -3.51
N THR A 171 19.93 13.75 -4.75
CA THR A 171 21.22 13.86 -5.43
C THR A 171 22.02 14.81 -4.55
N ALA A 172 22.82 14.28 -3.62
CA ALA A 172 23.95 15.01 -3.09
C ALA A 172 24.89 15.16 -4.28
N ALA A 173 24.67 16.24 -5.04
CA ALA A 173 25.66 16.75 -5.95
C ALA A 173 26.92 17.00 -5.12
N ALA A 174 28.04 16.51 -5.64
CA ALA A 174 29.36 16.75 -5.11
C ALA A 174 29.56 18.24 -4.79
N ASP A 175 30.16 18.51 -3.64
CA ASP A 175 30.97 19.70 -3.42
C ASP A 175 32.33 19.21 -2.89
N ASP A 176 33.31 19.34 -3.79
CA ASP A 176 34.78 19.35 -3.73
C ASP A 176 35.57 18.28 -2.92
#